data_AF-A0A969NJS7-F1
#
_entry.id   AF-A0A969NJS7-F1
#
_cell.length_a   1.000
_cell.length_b   1.000
_cell.length_c   1.000
_cell.angle_alpha   90.00
_cell.angle_beta   90.00
_cell.angle_gamma   90.00
#
_symmetry.space_group_name_H-M   'P 1'
#
loop_
_entity.id
_entity.type
_entity.pdbx_description
1 polymer ?
#
loop_
_entity_poly.entity_id
_entity_poly.type
_entity_poly.pdbx_seq_one_letter_code
_entity_poly.pdbx_strand_id
1 'polypeptide(L)' 'MSQAFTIADLTLFTGSQKFFRHSKNLIFTEGVKYVADKGSAYWLIDAIASYQPQVSKVNQLKDFQVWVLSK' A
#
# COMPACT_ATOMS: atom_id res chain seq x y z
N MET A 1 -11.81 11.91 17.77
CA MET A 1 -12.07 12.74 16.58
C MET A 1 -11.05 12.35 15.52
N SER A 2 -11.46 11.66 14.46
CA SER A 2 -10.58 11.24 13.37
C SER A 2 -10.24 12.46 12.51
N GLN A 3 -9.03 12.97 12.62
CA GLN A 3 -8.53 14.01 11.73
C GLN A 3 -8.37 13.38 10.33
N ALA A 4 -9.21 13.79 9.38
CA ALA A 4 -8.97 13.50 7.98
C ALA A 4 -7.67 14.19 7.56
N PHE A 5 -6.69 13.42 7.09
CA PHE A 5 -5.43 13.97 6.60
C PHE A 5 -5.66 14.61 5.22
N THR A 6 -4.99 15.72 4.99
CA THR A 6 -5.12 16.55 3.80
C THR A 6 -4.12 16.13 2.73
N ILE A 7 -4.34 16.56 1.48
CA ILE A 7 -3.37 16.33 0.39
C ILE A 7 -2.00 16.95 0.73
N ALA A 8 -1.98 18.06 1.49
CA ALA A 8 -0.75 18.70 1.95
C ALA A 8 0.06 17.80 2.90
N ASP A 9 -0.58 16.92 3.67
CA ASP A 9 0.13 15.96 4.52
C ASP A 9 0.87 14.89 3.67
N LEU A 10 0.45 14.69 2.42
CA LEU A 10 1.07 13.73 1.50
C LEU A 10 2.24 14.31 0.72
N THR A 11 2.34 15.65 0.57
CA THR A 11 3.38 16.28 -0.26
C THR A 11 4.78 16.11 0.29
N LEU A 12 4.91 15.72 1.57
CA LEU A 12 6.19 15.48 2.23
C LEU A 12 6.78 14.09 1.94
N PHE A 13 6.03 13.18 1.30
CA PHE A 13 6.52 11.84 0.96
C PHE A 13 7.16 11.81 -0.44
N THR A 14 8.41 12.24 -0.56
CA THR A 14 9.17 12.24 -1.83
C THR A 14 10.31 11.21 -1.81
N GLY A 15 9.93 9.93 -1.67
CA GLY A 15 10.85 8.82 -1.45
C GLY A 15 10.75 8.28 -0.03
N SER A 16 11.39 7.15 0.25
CA SER A 16 11.36 6.54 1.57
C SER A 16 12.68 5.89 1.91
N GLN A 17 13.16 6.13 3.12
CA GLN A 17 14.35 5.49 3.66
C GLN A 17 13.99 4.30 4.55
N LYS A 18 12.71 4.20 4.95
CA LYS A 18 12.19 3.10 5.76
C LYS A 18 11.14 2.32 4.99
N PHE A 19 11.26 1.00 5.08
CA PHE A 19 10.28 0.05 4.58
C PHE A 19 9.62 -0.65 5.76
N PHE A 20 8.31 -0.78 5.70
CA PHE A 20 7.52 -1.54 6.65
C PHE A 20 7.11 -2.84 6.01
N ARG A 21 7.11 -3.90 6.82
CA ARG A 21 6.68 -5.22 6.40
C ARG A 21 5.27 -5.47 6.92
N HIS A 22 4.36 -5.83 6.02
CA HIS A 22 3.02 -6.30 6.36
C HIS A 22 2.90 -7.74 5.88
N SER A 23 2.75 -8.67 6.82
CA SER A 23 2.85 -10.11 6.55
C SER A 23 4.20 -10.52 5.93
N LYS A 24 4.37 -11.81 5.60
CA LYS A 24 5.63 -12.32 5.03
C LYS A 24 5.91 -11.80 3.62
N ASN A 25 4.88 -11.38 2.88
CA ASN A 25 4.96 -11.24 1.43
C ASN A 25 4.89 -9.80 0.91
N LEU A 26 4.69 -8.80 1.78
CA LEU A 26 4.53 -7.42 1.32
C LEU A 26 5.38 -6.45 2.15
N ILE A 27 6.09 -5.57 1.45
CA ILE A 27 6.79 -4.43 2.02
C ILE A 27 6.30 -3.16 1.34
N PHE A 28 6.22 -2.07 2.10
CA PHE A 28 5.71 -0.79 1.61
C PHE A 28 6.39 0.37 2.33
N THR A 29 6.22 1.56 1.77
CA THR A 29 6.90 2.79 2.18
C THR A 29 6.20 3.51 3.32
N GLU A 30 6.88 4.50 3.90
CA GLU A 30 6.34 5.39 4.95
C GLU A 30 5.02 6.05 4.54
N GLY A 31 4.88 6.49 3.29
CA GLY A 31 3.64 7.10 2.79
C GLY A 31 2.46 6.11 2.79
N VAL A 32 2.68 4.87 2.34
CA VAL A 32 1.63 3.84 2.37
C VAL A 32 1.22 3.52 3.80
N LYS A 33 2.18 3.43 4.74
CA LYS A 33 1.88 3.24 6.16
C LYS A 33 1.05 4.40 6.72
N TYR A 34 1.43 5.63 6.41
CA TYR A 34 0.71 6.81 6.87
C TYR A 34 -0.75 6.81 6.41
N VAL A 35 -0.99 6.52 5.12
CA VAL A 35 -2.34 6.41 4.56
C VAL A 35 -3.12 5.27 5.22
N ALA A 36 -2.50 4.11 5.46
CA ALA A 36 -3.15 2.99 6.13
C ALA A 36 -3.53 3.31 7.58
N ASP A 37 -2.62 3.93 8.35
CA ASP A 37 -2.83 4.34 9.74
C ASP A 37 -3.93 5.40 9.87
N LYS A 38 -3.91 6.42 9.02
CA LYS A 38 -4.82 7.57 9.12
C LYS A 38 -6.15 7.33 8.41
N GLY A 39 -6.15 6.57 7.32
CA GLY A 39 -7.34 6.24 6.52
C GLY A 39 -8.00 4.92 6.90
N SER A 40 -7.49 4.22 7.93
CA SER A 40 -7.95 2.87 8.31
C SER A 40 -7.98 1.90 7.11
N ALA A 41 -6.99 2.02 6.22
CA ALA A 41 -6.96 1.37 4.92
C ALA A 41 -6.07 0.11 4.86
N TYR A 42 -5.76 -0.49 6.02
CA TYR A 42 -5.01 -1.76 6.07
C TYR A 42 -5.68 -2.89 5.28
N TRP A 43 -7.02 -2.88 5.22
CA TRP A 43 -7.79 -3.83 4.41
C TRP A 43 -7.39 -3.83 2.93
N LEU A 44 -6.98 -2.68 2.38
CA LEU A 44 -6.56 -2.56 0.98
C LEU A 44 -5.20 -3.24 0.77
N ILE A 45 -4.30 -3.09 1.74
CA ILE A 45 -3.00 -3.76 1.76
C ILE A 45 -3.21 -5.28 1.84
N ASP A 46 -4.11 -5.74 2.71
CA ASP A 46 -4.48 -7.15 2.85
C ASP A 46 -5.07 -7.71 1.55
N ALA A 47 -6.00 -6.98 0.92
CA ALA A 47 -6.61 -7.37 -0.34
C ALA A 47 -5.58 -7.51 -1.47
N ILE A 48 -4.62 -6.59 -1.59
CA ILE A 48 -3.56 -6.72 -2.60
C ILE A 48 -2.62 -7.90 -2.26
N ALA A 49 -2.25 -8.04 -0.97
CA ALA A 49 -1.33 -9.08 -0.51
C ALA A 49 -1.87 -10.50 -0.77
N SER A 50 -3.18 -10.73 -0.64
CA SER A 50 -3.78 -12.06 -0.83
C SER A 50 -3.65 -12.58 -2.27
N TYR A 51 -3.54 -11.69 -3.26
CA TYR A 51 -3.40 -12.07 -4.68
C TYR A 51 -1.95 -12.15 -5.15
N GLN A 52 -0.98 -11.60 -4.42
CA GLN A 52 0.44 -11.64 -4.81
C GLN A 52 1.00 -13.04 -5.10
N PRO A 53 0.63 -14.14 -4.39
CA PRO A 53 1.11 -15.48 -4.73
C PRO A 53 0.70 -15.96 -6.13
N GLN A 54 -0.42 -15.47 -6.67
CA GLN A 54 -0.87 -15.78 -8.03
C GLN A 54 -0.20 -14.84 -9.04
N VAL A 55 -0.21 -13.54 -8.75
CA VAL A 55 0.27 -12.49 -9.64
C VAL A 55 1.79 -12.56 -9.87
N SER A 56 2.56 -12.90 -8.83
CA SER A 56 4.03 -13.03 -8.90
C SER A 56 4.53 -14.12 -9.87
N LYS A 57 3.64 -15.01 -10.35
CA LYS A 57 3.96 -16.00 -11.38
C LYS A 57 4.02 -15.40 -12.79
N VAL A 58 3.42 -14.22 -12.99
CA VAL A 58 3.39 -13.53 -14.29
C VAL A 58 4.50 -12.48 -14.31
N ASN A 59 5.50 -12.65 -15.18
CA ASN A 59 6.68 -11.78 -15.19
C ASN A 59 6.33 -10.30 -15.40
N GLN A 60 5.38 -9.99 -16.29
CA GLN A 60 4.97 -8.61 -16.59
C GLN A 60 4.34 -7.90 -15.38
N LEU A 61 3.78 -8.65 -14.43
CA LEU A 61 3.10 -8.09 -13.26
C LEU A 61 4.03 -7.96 -12.04
N LYS A 62 5.32 -8.31 -12.16
CA LYS A 62 6.30 -8.14 -11.07
C LYS A 62 6.72 -6.68 -10.89
N ASP A 63 6.79 -5.93 -11.98
CA ASP A 63 7.31 -4.57 -11.97
C ASP A 63 6.21 -3.55 -11.63
N PHE A 64 5.02 -3.71 -12.21
CA PHE A 64 3.91 -2.78 -12.02
C PHE A 64 2.55 -3.48 -12.11
N GLN A 65 1.62 -3.03 -11.27
CA GLN A 65 0.26 -3.57 -11.19
C GLN A 65 -0.73 -2.42 -11.00
N VAL A 66 -1.85 -2.46 -11.72
CA VAL A 66 -2.99 -1.55 -11.53
C VAL A 66 -4.16 -2.37 -11.01
N TRP A 67 -4.76 -1.91 -9.92
CA TRP A 67 -5.85 -2.60 -9.24
C TRP A 67 -7.12 -1.78 -9.33
N VAL A 68 -8.20 -2.41 -9.80
CA VAL A 68 -9.56 -1.86 -9.72
C VAL A 68 -10.32 -2.69 -8.71
N LEU A 69 -10.76 -2.07 -7.62
CA LEU A 69 -11.58 -2.73 -6.60
C LEU A 69 -13.04 -2.36 -6.86
N SER A 70 -13.82 -3.34 -7.29
CA SER A 70 -15.28 -3.23 -7.41
C SER A 70 -15.98 -3.97 -6.28
N LYS A 71 -17.22 -3.55 -6.00
CA LYS A 71 -18.16 -4.34 -5.19
C LYS A 71 -18.68 -5.54 -5.96
#